data_AF-A0A1H7L7K7-F1
#
_entry.id   AF-A0A1H7L7K7-F1
#
_cell.length_a   1.000
_cell.length_b   1.000
_cell.length_c   1.000
_cell.angle_alpha   90.00
_cell.angle_beta   90.00
_cell.angle_gamma   90.00
#
_symmetry.space_group_name_H-M   'P 1'
#
loop_
_entity.id
_entity.type
_entity.pdbx_description
1 polymer ?
#
loop_
_entity_poly.entity_id
_entity_poly.type
_entity_poly.pdbx_seq_one_letter_code
_entity_poly.pdbx_strand_id
1 'polypeptide(L)' 'MKNRALQVCCGILAAGILLSSCVTTHNPNGLPPGQQKKIYGTKSAKPFAPGQQKKGY' A
#
# COMPACT_ATOMS: atom_id res chain seq x y z
N MET A 1 40.91 -9.53 7.25
CA MET A 1 39.63 -10.04 6.67
C MET A 1 38.44 -9.95 7.63
N LYS A 2 38.61 -10.29 8.92
CA LYS A 2 37.56 -10.28 9.96
C LYS A 2 36.82 -8.92 10.11
N ASN A 3 37.53 -7.80 10.01
CA ASN A 3 36.95 -6.47 10.22
C ASN A 3 36.13 -5.95 9.01
N ARG A 4 36.51 -6.35 7.78
CA ARG A 4 35.71 -6.05 6.57
C ARG A 4 34.42 -6.87 6.56
N ALA A 5 34.50 -8.15 6.94
CA ALA A 5 33.31 -8.99 7.07
C ALA A 5 32.36 -8.43 8.16
N LEU A 6 32.90 -8.00 9.31
CA LEU A 6 32.09 -7.39 10.37
C LEU A 6 31.43 -6.07 9.94
N GLN A 7 32.15 -5.22 9.21
CA GLN A 7 31.60 -3.97 8.65
C GLN A 7 30.49 -4.24 7.62
N VAL A 8 30.66 -5.23 6.74
CA VAL A 8 29.65 -5.62 5.75
C VAL A 8 28.40 -6.19 6.44
N CYS A 9 28.57 -7.05 7.45
CA CYS A 9 27.45 -7.61 8.20
C CYS A 9 26.65 -6.52 8.93
N CYS A 10 27.31 -5.56 9.59
CA CYS A 10 26.63 -4.44 10.23
C CYS A 10 25.89 -3.55 9.22
N GLY A 11 26.46 -3.32 8.03
CA GLY A 11 25.81 -2.55 6.97
C GLY A 11 24.54 -3.22 6.45
N ILE A 12 24.58 -4.54 6.23
CA ILE A 12 23.41 -5.32 5.78
C ILE A 12 22.32 -5.33 6.86
N LEU A 13 22.70 -5.51 8.14
CA LEU A 13 21.75 -5.49 9.25
C LEU A 13 21.03 -4.14 9.37
N ALA A 14 21.78 -3.03 9.26
CA ALA A 14 21.23 -1.68 9.31
C ALA A 14 20.26 -1.41 8.15
N ALA A 15 20.60 -1.83 6.94
CA ALA A 15 19.72 -1.69 5.78
C ALA A 15 18.42 -2.49 5.92
N GLY A 16 18.47 -3.70 6.47
CA GLY A 16 17.29 -4.53 6.73
C GLY A 16 16.32 -3.89 7.74
N ILE A 17 16.83 -3.22 8.77
CA ILE A 17 16.00 -2.53 9.78
C ILE A 17 15.28 -1.32 9.16
N LEU A 18 15.96 -0.55 8.31
CA LEU A 18 15.37 0.64 7.68
C LEU A 18 14.25 0.32 6.69
N LEU A 19 14.31 -0.84 6.03
CA LEU A 19 13.31 -1.28 5.05
C LEU A 19 12.13 -2.04 5.67
N SER A 20 12.16 -2.32 6.98
CA SER A 20 11.16 -3.14 7.67
C SER A 20 9.81 -2.42 7.91
N SER A 21 9.76 -1.08 7.86
CA SER A 21 8.57 -0.32 8.30
C SER A 21 7.47 -0.14 7.26
N CYS A 22 7.59 -0.69 6.06
CA CYS A 22 6.57 -0.57 5.03
C CYS A 22 5.33 -1.43 5.34
N VAL A 23 4.44 -0.88 6.17
CA VAL A 23 3.09 -1.43 6.38
C VAL A 23 2.21 -1.08 5.16
N THR A 24 1.66 -2.09 4.51
CA THR A 24 0.57 -1.91 3.54
C THR A 24 -0.74 -2.00 4.32
N THR A 25 -1.44 -0.87 4.49
CA THR A 25 -2.77 -0.86 5.08
C THR A 25 -3.75 -1.57 4.14
N HIS A 26 -4.08 -2.83 4.43
CA HIS A 26 -5.11 -3.56 3.72
C HIS A 26 -6.48 -3.16 4.28
N ASN A 27 -7.24 -2.36 3.53
CA ASN A 27 -8.61 -2.00 3.92
C ASN A 27 -9.54 -3.21 3.72
N PRO A 28 -10.15 -3.78 4.77
CA PRO A 28 -11.08 -4.91 4.64
C PRO A 28 -12.32 -4.55 3.79
N ASN A 29 -12.64 -3.25 3.65
CA ASN A 29 -13.74 -2.76 2.83
C ASN A 29 -13.34 -2.49 1.37
N GLY A 30 -12.15 -2.92 0.94
CA GLY A 30 -11.62 -2.71 -0.41
C GLY A 30 -11.08 -1.30 -0.65
N LEU A 31 -10.94 -0.92 -1.92
CA LEU A 31 -10.39 0.37 -2.30
C LEU A 31 -11.36 1.50 -1.93
N PRO A 32 -10.89 2.65 -1.41
CA PRO A 32 -11.75 3.78 -1.13
C PRO A 32 -12.42 4.29 -2.43
N PRO A 33 -13.64 4.87 -2.34
CA PRO A 33 -14.43 5.26 -3.51
C PRO A 33 -13.69 6.20 -4.47
N GLY A 34 -12.86 7.09 -3.93
CA GLY A 34 -12.02 8.00 -4.71
C GLY A 34 -10.92 7.28 -5.50
N GLN A 35 -10.33 6.23 -4.94
CA GLN A 35 -9.33 5.41 -5.62
C GLN A 35 -10.00 4.55 -6.70
N GLN A 36 -11.17 3.99 -6.41
CA GLN A 36 -11.98 3.28 -7.41
C GLN A 36 -12.36 4.20 -8.57
N LYS A 37 -12.84 5.41 -8.31
CA LYS A 37 -13.12 6.43 -9.35
C LYS A 37 -11.93 6.66 -10.28
N LYS A 38 -10.72 6.79 -9.70
CA LYS A 38 -9.49 7.00 -10.48
C LYS A 38 -9.15 5.78 -11.35
N ILE A 39 -9.19 4.58 -10.77
CA ILE A 39 -8.86 3.33 -11.48
C ILE A 39 -9.86 3.05 -12.60
N TYR A 40 -11.15 3.24 -12.34
CA TYR A 40 -12.22 2.99 -13.32
C TYR A 40 -12.49 4.17 -14.26
N GLY A 41 -11.78 5.29 -14.12
CA GLY A 41 -11.92 6.46 -14.97
C GLY A 41 -13.31 7.11 -14.95
N THR A 42 -14.12 6.87 -13.92
CA THR A 42 -15.49 7.38 -13.88
C THR A 42 -15.51 8.87 -13.49
N LYS A 43 -16.49 9.62 -14.00
CA LYS A 43 -16.65 11.04 -13.64
C LYS A 43 -17.04 11.23 -12.17
N SER A 44 -17.62 10.22 -11.51
CA SER A 44 -18.15 10.31 -10.15
C SER A 44 -17.79 9.09 -9.29
N ALA A 45 -17.50 9.34 -8.01
CA ALA A 45 -17.25 8.29 -7.00
C ALA A 45 -18.55 7.79 -6.35
N LYS A 46 -19.70 8.42 -6.63
CA LYS A 46 -21.01 8.03 -6.07
C LYS A 46 -21.34 6.54 -6.24
N PRO A 47 -21.08 5.87 -7.39
CA PRO A 47 -21.37 4.44 -7.56
C PRO A 47 -20.55 3.52 -6.65
N PHE A 48 -19.47 4.05 -6.07
CA PHE A 48 -18.54 3.33 -5.22
C PHE A 48 -18.72 3.67 -3.73
N ALA A 49 -19.57 4.64 -3.40
CA ALA A 49 -19.77 5.07 -2.02
C ALA A 49 -20.53 4.01 -1.19
N PRO A 50 -20.19 3.82 0.10
CA PRO A 50 -20.89 2.90 0.98
C PRO A 50 -22.39 3.27 1.11
N GLY A 51 -23.27 2.27 1.11
CA GLY A 51 -24.72 2.48 1.25
C GLY A 51 -25.42 3.05 0.01
N GLN A 52 -24.70 3.34 -1.08
CA GLN A 52 -25.33 3.68 -2.36
C GLN A 52 -25.77 2.40 -3.08
N GLN A 53 -27.04 2.33 -3.44
CA GLN A 53 -27.57 1.25 -4.27
C GLN A 53 -26.99 1.40 -5.68
N LYS A 54 -26.20 0.42 -6.12
CA LYS A 54 -25.65 0.40 -7.47
C LYS A 54 -26.81 0.28 -8.45
N LYS A 55 -27.09 1.33 -9.22
CA LYS A 55 -28.01 1.25 -10.35
C LYS A 55 -27.33 0.39 -11.43
N GLY A 56 -27.63 -0.90 -11.44
CA GLY A 56 -27.31 -1.77 -12.56
C GLY A 56 -28.21 -1.41 -13.73
N TYR A 57 -27.61 -0.99 -14.84
CA TYR A 57 -28.25 -0.96 -16.15
C TYR A 57 -27.80 -2.21 -16.89
#